data_AF-A0A061F9S6-F1
#
_entry.id   AF-A0A061F9S6-F1
#
_cell.length_a   1.000
_cell.length_b   1.000
_cell.length_c   1.000
_cell.angle_alpha   90.00
_cell.angle_beta   90.00
_cell.angle_gamma   90.00
#
_symmetry.space_group_name_H-M   'P 1'
#
loop_
_entity.id
_entity.type
_entity.pdbx_description
1 polymer ?
#
loop_
_entity_poly.entity_id
_entity_poly.type
_entity_poly.pdbx_seq_one_letter_code
_entity_poly.pdbx_strand_id
1 'polypeptide(L)'
;MKKSKCDHSVFYRQSDTGIILLVVYIDDIVIIGSDTAGISSLKSFLHTQFQTKDLGFLKYFLGVEVTRSKKGIFLSQRKYVLDLLTEIGKLGAKPCNAPMTPNLQLTKEDGELFEDPEKYRMLVGNLNYLTVTRPDIAYSVNVVSQFMFAPTINHWAAFEQILCYLNGAPRCDLFYGNHDTLILNVF
;
A
#
# COMPACT_ATOMS: atom_id res chain seq x y z
N MET A 1 -5.18 27.33 0.73
CA MET A 1 -5.85 26.01 0.87
C MET A 1 -6.30 25.83 2.31
N LYS A 2 -7.33 25.02 2.58
CA LYS A 2 -7.76 24.63 3.92
C LYS A 2 -7.13 23.29 4.29
N LYS A 3 -6.74 23.11 5.56
CA LYS A 3 -6.24 21.81 6.06
C LYS A 3 -7.42 20.86 6.30
N SER A 4 -7.28 19.59 5.94
CA SER A 4 -8.28 18.56 6.23
C SER A 4 -8.35 18.29 7.75
N LYS A 5 -9.56 17.97 8.23
CA LYS A 5 -9.79 17.58 9.63
C LYS A 5 -9.51 16.10 9.87
N CYS A 6 -9.65 15.26 8.84
CA CYS A 6 -9.47 13.82 8.95
C CYS A 6 -8.00 13.40 8.81
N ASP A 7 -7.22 14.17 8.05
CA ASP A 7 -5.80 13.89 7.82
C ASP A 7 -5.01 15.19 7.78
N HIS A 8 -3.95 15.28 8.59
CA HIS A 8 -3.13 16.48 8.68
C HIS A 8 -2.15 16.68 7.52
N SER A 9 -1.89 15.64 6.74
CA SER A 9 -1.08 15.68 5.51
C SER A 9 -1.86 16.16 4.29
N VAL A 10 -3.19 16.25 4.40
CA VAL A 10 -4.07 16.59 3.29
C VAL A 10 -4.58 18.03 3.42
N PHE A 11 -4.39 18.81 2.36
CA PHE A 11 -4.94 20.14 2.18
C PHE A 11 -5.89 20.14 0.99
N TYR A 12 -6.91 20.98 1.03
CA TYR A 12 -7.87 21.08 -0.05
C TYR A 12 -8.27 22.53 -0.35
N ARG A 13 -8.68 22.77 -1.59
CA ARG A 13 -9.35 23.99 -2.04
C ARG A 13 -10.55 23.56 -2.86
N GLN A 14 -11.70 24.11 -2.52
CA GLN A 14 -12.92 23.93 -3.30
C GLN A 14 -13.37 25.30 -3.79
N SER A 15 -13.64 25.39 -5.09
CA SER A 15 -14.16 26.56 -5.79
C SER A 15 -15.25 26.12 -6.77
N ASP A 16 -15.96 27.08 -7.37
CA ASP A 16 -16.99 26.80 -8.38
C ASP A 16 -16.41 26.10 -9.61
N THR A 17 -15.11 26.27 -9.87
CA THR A 17 -14.35 25.62 -10.94
C THR A 17 -14.02 24.15 -10.67
N GLY A 18 -14.04 23.71 -9.40
CA GLY A 18 -13.69 22.35 -9.03
C GLY A 18 -12.98 22.23 -7.68
N ILE A 19 -12.33 21.07 -7.48
CA ILE A 19 -11.60 20.74 -6.27
C ILE A 19 -10.12 20.51 -6.57
N ILE A 20 -9.27 20.95 -5.63
CA ILE A 20 -7.84 20.64 -5.60
C ILE A 20 -7.54 20.06 -4.22
N LEU A 21 -6.90 18.91 -4.20
CA LEU A 21 -6.33 18.23 -3.05
C LEU A 21 -4.81 18.27 -3.20
N LEU A 22 -4.12 18.53 -2.10
CA LEU A 22 -2.68 18.54 -1.97
C LEU A 22 -2.35 17.62 -0.80
N VAL A 23 -1.66 16.52 -1.08
CA VAL A 23 -1.16 15.59 -0.07
C VAL A 23 0.33 15.81 0.06
N VAL A 24 0.81 16.06 1.27
CA VAL A 24 2.23 16.30 1.55
C VAL A 24 2.72 15.19 2.46
N TYR A 25 3.68 14.41 1.97
CA TYR A 25 4.31 13.34 2.73
C TYR A 25 5.83 13.49 2.72
N ILE A 26 6.40 13.96 3.83
CA ILE A 26 7.84 14.24 3.97
C ILE A 26 8.32 15.12 2.79
N ASP A 27 9.05 14.53 1.83
CA ASP A 27 9.64 15.21 0.68
C ASP A 27 8.77 15.12 -0.59
N ASP A 28 7.75 14.26 -0.60
CA ASP A 28 6.89 14.02 -1.75
C ASP A 28 5.58 14.82 -1.65
N ILE A 29 5.20 15.46 -2.76
CA ILE A 29 3.93 16.20 -2.85
C ILE A 29 3.06 15.62 -3.96
N VAL A 30 1.82 15.27 -3.63
CA VAL A 30 0.82 14.81 -4.59
C VAL A 30 -0.29 15.83 -4.74
N ILE A 31 -0.57 16.25 -5.96
CA ILE A 31 -1.66 17.17 -6.29
C ILE A 31 -2.73 16.42 -7.09
N ILE A 32 -3.98 16.50 -6.62
CA ILE A 32 -5.12 15.82 -7.22
C ILE A 32 -6.23 16.85 -7.45
N GLY A 33 -6.90 16.85 -8.59
CA GLY A 33 -8.05 17.73 -8.74
C GLY A 33 -8.64 17.79 -10.12
N SER A 34 -9.74 18.54 -10.22
CA SER A 34 -10.45 18.84 -11.47
C SER A 34 -10.16 20.26 -12.00
N ASP A 35 -9.74 21.20 -11.14
CA ASP A 35 -9.37 22.58 -11.51
C ASP A 35 -7.93 22.63 -12.05
N THR A 36 -7.75 22.40 -13.36
CA THR A 36 -6.44 22.37 -14.03
C THR A 36 -5.69 23.71 -13.97
N ALA A 37 -6.40 24.83 -14.03
CA ALA A 37 -5.83 26.16 -13.93
C ALA A 37 -5.32 26.42 -12.51
N GLY A 38 -6.11 26.09 -11.50
CA GLY A 38 -5.72 26.18 -10.10
C GLY A 38 -4.58 25.23 -9.75
N ILE A 39 -4.55 24.01 -10.30
CA ILE A 39 -3.41 23.09 -10.17
C ILE A 39 -2.16 23.75 -10.74
N SER A 40 -2.20 24.28 -11.96
CA SER A 40 -1.04 24.92 -12.60
C SER A 40 -0.52 26.11 -11.78
N SER A 41 -1.41 26.95 -11.26
CA SER A 41 -1.04 28.06 -10.37
C SER A 41 -0.38 27.56 -9.07
N LEU A 42 -0.92 26.48 -8.47
CA LEU A 42 -0.34 25.88 -7.26
C LEU A 42 1.05 25.28 -7.53
N LYS A 43 1.24 24.62 -8.68
CA LYS A 43 2.55 24.12 -9.11
C LYS A 43 3.58 25.24 -9.21
N SER A 44 3.24 26.34 -9.88
CA SER A 44 4.14 27.51 -10.01
C SER A 44 4.47 28.13 -8.66
N PHE A 45 3.49 28.22 -7.76
CA PHE A 45 3.71 28.71 -6.40
C PHE A 45 4.69 27.81 -5.63
N LEU A 46 4.48 26.49 -5.66
CA LEU A 46 5.36 25.53 -4.98
C LEU A 46 6.78 25.59 -5.53
N HIS A 47 6.95 25.62 -6.86
CA HIS A 47 8.26 25.74 -7.49
C HIS A 47 8.99 27.06 -7.16
N THR A 48 8.26 28.12 -6.85
CA THR A 48 8.87 29.41 -6.48
C THR A 48 9.34 29.41 -5.02
N GLN A 49 8.57 28.76 -4.13
CA GLN A 49 8.87 28.73 -2.69
C GLN A 49 9.81 27.59 -2.30
N PHE A 50 9.73 26.48 -3.02
CA PHE A 50 10.45 25.24 -2.78
C PHE A 50 11.14 24.83 -4.08
N GLN A 51 12.37 24.31 -4.00
CA GLN A 51 13.08 23.76 -5.16
C GLN A 51 12.47 22.39 -5.56
N THR A 52 11.19 22.37 -5.95
CA THR A 52 10.42 21.17 -6.28
C THR A 52 10.62 20.74 -7.73
N LYS A 53 10.52 19.44 -8.01
CA LYS A 53 10.69 18.87 -9.35
C LYS A 53 9.39 18.21 -9.79
N ASP A 54 8.69 18.80 -10.76
CA ASP A 54 7.49 18.17 -11.34
C ASP A 54 7.86 16.80 -11.97
N LEU A 55 7.35 15.71 -11.40
CA LEU A 55 7.50 14.36 -11.92
C LEU A 55 6.38 13.98 -12.89
N GLY A 56 5.46 14.90 -13.15
CA GLY A 56 4.31 14.73 -14.03
C GLY A 56 3.22 13.90 -13.37
N PHE A 57 2.64 12.98 -14.12
CA PHE A 57 1.59 12.11 -13.59
C PHE A 57 2.14 11.15 -12.53
N LEU A 58 1.35 10.95 -11.47
CA LEU A 58 1.63 9.97 -10.43
C LEU A 58 1.85 8.56 -11.02
N LYS A 59 3.07 8.06 -10.88
CA LYS A 59 3.50 6.70 -11.25
C LYS A 59 3.88 5.85 -10.04
N TYR A 60 4.42 6.47 -8.99
CA TYR A 60 4.84 5.81 -7.77
C TYR A 60 4.65 6.76 -6.60
N PHE A 61 4.09 6.29 -5.49
CA PHE A 61 3.99 7.03 -4.23
C PHE A 61 3.91 6.04 -3.08
N LEU A 62 4.74 6.22 -2.05
CA LEU A 62 4.80 5.32 -0.89
C LEU A 62 4.90 3.84 -1.31
N GLY A 63 5.83 3.44 -2.17
CA GLY A 63 5.92 2.02 -2.52
C GLY A 63 4.75 1.46 -3.35
N VAL A 64 3.76 2.28 -3.73
CA VAL A 64 2.61 1.89 -4.55
C VAL A 64 2.79 2.41 -5.96
N GLU A 65 2.77 1.48 -6.92
CA GLU A 65 2.78 1.75 -8.35
C GLU A 65 1.38 2.16 -8.81
N VAL A 66 1.30 3.24 -9.57
CA VAL A 66 0.05 3.76 -10.13
C VAL A 66 0.12 3.71 -11.65
N THR A 67 -0.72 2.87 -12.24
CA THR A 67 -0.84 2.75 -13.71
C THR A 67 -2.19 3.26 -14.17
N ARG A 68 -2.21 4.10 -15.21
CA ARG A 68 -3.47 4.64 -15.77
C ARG A 68 -3.80 3.97 -17.09
N SER A 69 -5.08 3.71 -17.27
CA SER A 69 -5.65 3.21 -18.52
C SER A 69 -6.88 4.04 -18.89
N LYS A 70 -7.37 3.88 -20.12
CA LYS A 70 -8.65 4.49 -20.54
C LYS A 70 -9.83 4.05 -19.68
N LYS A 71 -9.72 2.91 -18.98
CA LYS A 71 -10.79 2.35 -18.14
C LYS A 71 -10.75 2.90 -16.71
N GLY A 72 -9.60 3.38 -16.25
CA GLY A 72 -9.39 3.73 -14.85
C GLY A 72 -7.94 3.60 -14.40
N ILE A 73 -7.76 3.57 -13.09
CA ILE A 73 -6.45 3.55 -12.41
C ILE A 73 -6.23 2.19 -11.75
N PHE A 74 -5.03 1.64 -11.92
CA PHE A 74 -4.56 0.44 -11.24
C PHE A 74 -3.54 0.82 -10.17
N LEU A 75 -3.71 0.31 -8.97
CA LEU A 75 -2.73 0.39 -7.89
C LEU A 75 -2.09 -0.98 -7.69
N SER A 76 -0.76 -1.04 -7.76
CA SER A 76 0.04 -2.27 -7.67
C SER A 76 1.13 -2.10 -6.60
N GLN A 77 1.39 -3.17 -5.85
CA GLN A 77 2.61 -3.32 -5.03
C GLN A 77 3.39 -4.57 -5.47
N ARG A 78 3.32 -4.93 -6.75
CA ARG A 78 3.97 -6.14 -7.29
C ARG A 78 5.46 -6.17 -6.98
N LYS A 79 6.18 -5.07 -7.20
CA LYS A 79 7.61 -4.98 -6.89
C LYS A 79 7.88 -5.29 -5.41
N TYR A 80 7.09 -4.70 -4.51
CA TYR A 80 7.20 -4.95 -3.07
C TYR A 80 6.96 -6.43 -2.72
N VAL A 81 5.96 -7.09 -3.31
CA VAL A 81 5.74 -8.54 -3.13
C VAL A 81 6.95 -9.35 -3.57
N LEU A 82 7.52 -9.04 -4.74
CA LEU A 82 8.67 -9.77 -5.27
C LEU A 82 9.93 -9.56 -4.42
N ASP A 83 10.17 -8.34 -3.98
CA ASP A 83 11.31 -8.00 -3.12
C ASP A 83 11.17 -8.73 -1.75
N LEU A 84 9.96 -8.74 -1.15
CA LEU A 84 9.66 -9.47 0.09
C LEU A 84 9.86 -10.99 -0.06
N LEU A 85 9.36 -11.59 -1.15
CA LEU A 85 9.54 -13.02 -1.42
C LEU A 85 11.01 -13.38 -1.63
N THR A 86 11.80 -12.47 -2.23
CA THR A 86 13.23 -12.65 -2.44
C THR A 86 13.99 -12.60 -1.11
N GLU A 87 13.69 -11.64 -0.25
CA GLU A 87 14.31 -11.48 1.08
C GLU A 87 14.14 -12.73 1.96
N ILE A 88 12.96 -13.35 1.91
CA ILE A 88 12.63 -14.54 2.72
C ILE A 88 13.11 -15.84 2.03
N GLY A 89 13.65 -15.77 0.81
CA GLY A 89 14.09 -16.93 0.05
C GLY A 89 12.93 -17.83 -0.43
N LYS A 90 11.73 -17.26 -0.57
CA LYS A 90 10.51 -17.97 -1.01
C LYS A 90 10.12 -17.65 -2.46
N LEU A 91 10.97 -16.92 -3.19
CA LEU A 91 10.77 -16.66 -4.61
C LEU A 91 10.76 -18.00 -5.37
N GLY A 92 9.65 -18.30 -6.07
CA GLY A 92 9.49 -19.57 -6.79
C GLY A 92 9.06 -20.76 -5.93
N ALA A 93 8.73 -20.55 -4.64
CA ALA A 93 8.12 -21.59 -3.81
C ALA A 93 6.76 -22.06 -4.38
N LYS A 94 6.33 -23.28 -4.03
CA LYS A 94 5.05 -23.80 -4.53
C LYS A 94 3.89 -22.88 -4.07
N PRO A 95 3.07 -22.36 -4.99
CA PRO A 95 1.99 -21.46 -4.61
C PRO A 95 0.87 -22.19 -3.86
N CYS A 96 0.18 -21.45 -2.99
CA CYS A 96 -1.02 -21.91 -2.30
C CYS A 96 -2.26 -21.22 -2.87
N ASN A 97 -3.40 -21.92 -2.83
CA ASN A 97 -4.67 -21.39 -3.36
C ASN A 97 -5.40 -20.48 -2.37
N ALA A 98 -5.07 -20.56 -1.07
CA ALA A 98 -5.71 -19.81 -0.01
C ALA A 98 -4.65 -19.19 0.93
N PRO A 99 -4.87 -17.95 1.41
CA PRO A 99 -3.92 -17.26 2.27
C PRO A 99 -3.84 -17.84 3.69
N MET A 100 -4.86 -18.60 4.12
CA MET A 100 -4.87 -19.27 5.42
C MET A 100 -5.74 -20.53 5.34
N THR A 101 -5.43 -21.52 6.16
CA THR A 101 -6.20 -22.76 6.26
C THR A 101 -7.56 -22.50 6.91
N PRO A 102 -8.69 -22.94 6.30
CA PRO A 102 -10.00 -22.77 6.91
C PRO A 102 -10.08 -23.45 8.29
N ASN A 103 -10.76 -22.80 9.24
CA ASN A 103 -10.93 -23.28 10.62
C ASN A 103 -9.61 -23.46 11.42
N LEU A 104 -8.51 -22.87 10.97
CA LEU A 104 -7.27 -22.85 11.73
C LEU A 104 -7.49 -22.05 13.03
N GLN A 105 -7.44 -22.73 14.17
CA GLN A 105 -7.47 -22.09 15.49
C GLN A 105 -6.05 -21.98 16.02
N LEU A 106 -5.47 -20.79 15.90
CA LEU A 106 -4.18 -20.45 16.51
C LEU A 106 -4.43 -19.98 17.93
N THR A 107 -3.62 -20.45 18.88
CA THR A 107 -3.70 -20.05 20.29
C THR A 107 -2.36 -19.54 20.79
N LYS A 108 -2.34 -18.78 21.90
CA LYS A 108 -1.09 -18.20 22.41
C LYS A 108 -0.06 -19.24 22.86
N GLU A 109 -0.53 -20.43 23.22
CA GLU A 109 0.27 -21.55 23.72
C GLU A 109 0.44 -22.63 22.64
N ASP A 110 0.25 -22.27 21.38
CA ASP A 110 0.21 -23.18 20.24
C ASP A 110 1.61 -23.63 19.80
N GLY A 111 2.25 -24.43 20.64
CA GLY A 111 3.52 -25.10 20.36
C GLY A 111 4.76 -24.35 20.83
N GLU A 112 5.90 -24.74 20.25
CA GLU A 112 7.21 -24.18 20.60
C GLU A 112 7.37 -22.75 20.10
N LEU A 113 8.08 -21.93 20.89
CA LEU A 113 8.38 -20.55 20.53
C LEU A 113 9.25 -20.49 19.26
N PHE A 114 8.94 -19.53 18.41
CA PHE A 114 9.75 -19.22 17.25
C PHE A 114 11.07 -18.55 17.68
N GLU A 115 12.17 -18.98 17.08
CA GLU A 115 13.54 -18.58 17.47
C GLU A 115 13.77 -17.06 17.40
N ASP A 116 13.18 -16.38 16.41
CA ASP A 116 13.39 -14.95 16.16
C ASP A 116 12.07 -14.14 16.12
N PRO A 117 11.57 -13.69 17.28
CA PRO A 117 10.37 -12.85 17.36
C PRO A 117 10.51 -11.48 16.68
N GLU A 118 11.72 -10.97 16.50
CA GLU A 118 11.95 -9.67 15.85
C GLU A 118 11.70 -9.78 14.35
N LYS A 119 12.28 -10.82 13.73
CA LYS A 119 12.03 -11.15 12.33
C LYS A 119 10.55 -11.40 12.07
N TYR A 120 9.85 -12.11 12.96
CA TYR A 120 8.41 -12.29 12.85
C TYR A 120 7.67 -10.95 12.81
N ARG A 121 7.92 -10.06 13.78
CA ARG A 121 7.28 -8.74 13.86
C ARG A 121 7.54 -7.87 12.64
N MET A 122 8.79 -7.82 12.19
CA MET A 122 9.19 -7.08 10.99
C MET A 122 8.40 -7.56 9.76
N LEU A 123 8.36 -8.87 9.55
CA LEU A 123 7.72 -9.47 8.38
C LEU A 123 6.19 -9.37 8.41
N VAL A 124 5.57 -9.49 9.59
CA VAL A 124 4.13 -9.22 9.71
C VAL A 124 3.84 -7.73 9.46
N GLY A 125 4.72 -6.82 9.88
CA GLY A 125 4.64 -5.41 9.49
C GLY A 125 4.63 -5.21 7.97
N ASN A 126 5.51 -5.93 7.25
CA ASN A 126 5.55 -5.92 5.79
C ASN A 126 4.24 -6.43 5.15
N LEU A 127 3.66 -7.50 5.70
CA LEU A 127 2.35 -7.99 5.24
C LEU A 127 1.22 -7.01 5.54
N ASN A 128 1.26 -6.33 6.69
CA ASN A 128 0.27 -5.32 7.04
C ASN A 128 0.30 -4.17 6.03
N TYR A 129 1.49 -3.78 5.58
CA TYR A 129 1.65 -2.79 4.52
C TYR A 129 1.04 -3.24 3.19
N LEU A 130 1.20 -4.52 2.85
CA LEU A 130 0.62 -5.09 1.63
C LEU A 130 -0.91 -5.07 1.60
N THR A 131 -1.58 -5.07 2.76
CA THR A 131 -3.05 -5.04 2.81
C THR A 131 -3.66 -3.81 2.12
N VAL A 132 -2.87 -2.75 1.93
CA VAL A 132 -3.26 -1.54 1.19
C VAL A 132 -3.68 -1.85 -0.25
N THR A 133 -2.99 -2.78 -0.93
CA THR A 133 -3.36 -3.22 -2.29
C THR A 133 -3.87 -4.67 -2.36
N ARG A 134 -3.73 -5.43 -1.27
CA ARG A 134 -4.17 -6.82 -1.15
C ARG A 134 -5.18 -7.00 -0.01
N PRO A 135 -6.42 -6.49 -0.16
CA PRO A 135 -7.44 -6.66 0.87
C PRO A 135 -7.83 -8.13 1.09
N ASP A 136 -7.59 -8.99 0.09
CA ASP A 136 -7.82 -10.42 0.13
C ASP A 136 -6.99 -11.18 1.19
N ILE A 137 -5.83 -10.64 1.59
CA ILE A 137 -5.01 -11.22 2.68
C ILE A 137 -5.28 -10.58 4.04
N ALA A 138 -6.08 -9.51 4.11
CA ALA A 138 -6.20 -8.67 5.31
C ALA A 138 -6.65 -9.46 6.55
N TYR A 139 -7.57 -10.43 6.37
CA TYR A 139 -7.99 -11.32 7.45
C TYR A 139 -6.83 -12.17 7.98
N SER A 140 -6.12 -12.87 7.10
CA SER A 140 -5.00 -13.73 7.47
C SER A 140 -3.88 -12.94 8.15
N VAL A 141 -3.59 -11.74 7.64
CA VAL A 141 -2.61 -10.82 8.23
C VAL A 141 -3.04 -10.35 9.61
N ASN A 142 -4.32 -10.03 9.80
CA ASN A 142 -4.84 -9.64 11.11
C ASN A 142 -4.66 -10.75 12.15
N VAL A 143 -4.95 -12.01 11.78
CA VAL A 143 -4.78 -13.17 12.65
C VAL A 143 -3.32 -13.33 13.09
N VAL A 144 -2.37 -13.37 12.15
CA VAL A 144 -0.94 -13.51 12.50
C VAL A 144 -0.40 -12.31 13.30
N SER A 145 -0.98 -11.12 13.12
CA SER A 145 -0.62 -9.92 13.88
C SER A 145 -0.94 -10.01 15.37
N GLN A 146 -1.86 -10.91 15.77
CA GLN A 146 -2.20 -11.10 17.20
C GLN A 146 -1.07 -11.76 17.99
N PHE A 147 -0.10 -12.39 17.30
CA PHE A 147 0.96 -13.20 17.92
C PHE A 147 2.35 -12.56 17.83
N MET A 148 2.42 -11.24 17.66
CA MET A 148 3.68 -10.49 17.55
C MET A 148 4.59 -10.53 18.79
N PHE A 149 4.02 -10.73 19.99
CA PHE A 149 4.81 -10.70 21.23
C PHE A 149 5.58 -12.00 21.49
N ALA A 150 4.92 -13.14 21.28
CA ALA A 150 5.47 -14.48 21.50
C ALA A 150 4.99 -15.41 20.37
N PRO A 151 5.57 -15.30 19.16
CA PRO A 151 5.21 -16.16 18.04
C PRO A 151 5.68 -17.60 18.30
N THR A 152 4.95 -18.57 17.74
CA THR A 152 5.28 -19.99 17.79
C THR A 152 5.59 -20.49 16.39
N ILE A 153 6.11 -21.71 16.27
CA ILE A 153 6.34 -22.36 14.98
C ILE A 153 5.03 -22.46 14.17
N ASN A 154 3.89 -22.69 14.83
CA ASN A 154 2.58 -22.75 14.17
C ASN A 154 2.15 -21.37 13.62
N HIS A 155 2.41 -20.29 14.38
CA HIS A 155 2.20 -18.92 13.91
C HIS A 155 3.09 -18.57 12.70
N TRP A 156 4.33 -19.08 12.67
CA TRP A 156 5.23 -18.93 11.52
C TRP A 156 4.73 -19.70 10.30
N ALA A 157 4.27 -20.94 10.47
CA ALA A 157 3.72 -21.74 9.38
C ALA A 157 2.49 -21.06 8.73
N ALA A 158 1.61 -20.46 9.55
CA ALA A 158 0.48 -19.67 9.04
C ALA A 158 0.94 -18.43 8.25
N PHE A 159 1.99 -17.75 8.71
CA PHE A 159 2.62 -16.65 7.98
C PHE A 159 3.21 -17.11 6.63
N GLU A 160 3.93 -18.24 6.61
CA GLU A 160 4.49 -18.80 5.37
C GLU A 160 3.41 -19.17 4.35
N GLN A 161 2.24 -19.63 4.82
CA GLN A 161 1.11 -19.91 3.94
C GLN A 161 0.62 -18.65 3.20
N ILE A 162 0.60 -17.49 3.87
CA ILE A 162 0.27 -16.20 3.23
C ILE A 162 1.28 -15.88 2.13
N LEU A 163 2.58 -16.09 2.37
CA LEU A 163 3.62 -15.87 1.36
C LEU A 163 3.48 -16.81 0.16
N CYS A 164 3.18 -18.09 0.39
CA CYS A 164 2.94 -19.04 -0.70
C CYS A 164 1.73 -18.62 -1.54
N TYR A 165 0.69 -18.06 -0.92
CA TYR A 165 -0.46 -17.50 -1.64
C TYR A 165 -0.07 -16.27 -2.48
N LEU A 166 0.72 -15.36 -1.91
CA LEU A 166 1.23 -14.18 -2.64
C LEU A 166 2.09 -14.57 -3.86
N ASN A 167 2.87 -15.66 -3.76
CA ASN A 167 3.67 -16.15 -4.88
C ASN A 167 2.82 -16.69 -6.05
N GLY A 168 1.61 -17.19 -5.76
CA GLY A 168 0.67 -17.65 -6.80
C GLY A 168 -0.02 -16.53 -7.57
N ALA A 169 -0.16 -15.36 -6.94
CA ALA A 169 -0.84 -14.21 -7.52
C ALA A 169 -0.14 -12.88 -7.20
N PRO A 170 1.08 -12.64 -7.72
CA PRO A 170 1.83 -11.42 -7.45
C PRO A 170 1.30 -10.17 -8.19
N ARG A 171 0.30 -10.33 -9.07
CA ARG A 171 -0.26 -9.26 -9.92
C ARG A 171 -1.72 -8.93 -9.60
N CYS A 172 -2.16 -9.22 -8.38
CA CYS A 172 -3.47 -8.78 -7.91
C CYS A 172 -3.42 -7.28 -7.61
N ASP A 173 -3.89 -6.48 -8.57
CA ASP A 173 -3.90 -5.02 -8.52
C ASP A 173 -5.31 -4.51 -8.19
N LEU A 174 -5.41 -3.37 -7.48
CA LEU A 174 -6.70 -2.71 -7.26
C LEU A 174 -7.06 -1.83 -8.46
N PHE A 175 -8.27 -2.02 -9.00
CA PHE A 175 -8.78 -1.22 -10.11
C PHE A 175 -9.85 -0.24 -9.67
N TYR A 176 -9.64 1.04 -9.98
CA TYR A 176 -10.59 2.13 -9.79
C TYR A 176 -11.11 2.59 -11.15
N GLY A 177 -12.37 2.29 -11.46
CA GLY A 177 -13.01 2.68 -12.72
C GLY A 177 -13.28 4.18 -12.82
N ASN A 178 -13.30 4.71 -14.05
CA ASN A 178 -13.58 6.13 -14.29
C ASN A 178 -15.04 6.49 -13.94
N HIS A 179 -15.21 7.34 -12.92
CA HIS A 179 -16.47 8.02 -12.59
C HIS A 179 -16.25 9.54 -12.54
N ASP A 180 -15.80 10.12 -13.65
CA ASP A 180 -15.33 11.52 -13.83
C ASP A 180 -13.84 11.75 -13.52
N THR A 181 -13.16 12.36 -14.50
CA THR A 181 -11.70 12.46 -14.60
C THR A 181 -11.06 13.29 -13.50
N LEU A 182 -10.43 12.63 -12.53
CA LEU A 182 -9.50 13.25 -11.58
C LEU A 182 -8.07 13.19 -12.14
N ILE A 183 -7.39 14.34 -12.19
CA ILE A 183 -5.99 14.42 -12.60
C ILE A 183 -5.11 14.28 -11.35
N LEU A 184 -4.22 13.28 -11.30
CA LEU A 184 -3.19 13.21 -10.25
C LEU A 184 -1.80 13.54 -10.80
N ASN A 185 -1.07 14.44 -10.15
CA ASN A 185 0.30 14.83 -10.48
C ASN A 185 1.20 14.74 -9.22
N VAL A 186 2.50 14.55 -9.41
CA VAL A 186 3.52 14.44 -8.34
C VAL A 186 4.63 15.46 -8.55
N PHE A 187 5.10 16.04 -7.44
CA PHE A 187 6.10 17.09 -7.33
C PHE A 187 7.21 16.73 -6.36
#